data_AF-A0A9N7U3H6-F1
#
_entry.id   AF-A0A9N7U3H6-F1
#
_cell.length_a   1.000
_cell.length_b   1.000
_cell.length_c   1.000
_cell.angle_alpha   90.00
_cell.angle_beta   90.00
_cell.angle_gamma   90.00
#
_symmetry.space_group_name_H-M   'P 1'
#
loop_
_entity.id
_entity.type
_entity.pdbx_description
1 polymer ?
#
loop_
_entity_poly.entity_id
_entity_poly.type
_entity_poly.pdbx_seq_one_letter_code
_entity_poly.pdbx_strand_id
1 'polypeptide(L)'
;MEANQKSLSKLVLAEICAKCENYIGLEGGGMDQSISFLAEEGTAKLIEFQPLKATDVKLPDGAVFVISNCCKEMNKASSSHYNIRVVECRIATKMLAQARGLDSSKLLKLSEAQKELEPPWRRCWPWWTSANTLHMTHFKLHQRAKHVYGEAARVLQFKAVCDSEPAESVQLLGDLMNQSHASCRDLFECSCPELDQLVSICLKSGAVGSRLTGAGWGGCAVSMVPNEKVDSFLNAVREAYYLPDPRRAAIEKQSLFVTKPGGGAAVFLE
;
A
#
# COMPACT_ATOMS: atom_id res chain seq x y z
N MET A 1 3.00 -14.41 -22.05
CA MET A 1 2.74 -13.27 -22.95
C MET A 1 3.89 -13.21 -23.93
N GLU A 2 3.60 -12.88 -25.18
CA GLU A 2 4.54 -13.04 -26.30
C GLU A 2 4.77 -11.70 -26.99
N ALA A 3 6.02 -11.32 -27.13
CA ALA A 3 6.47 -10.11 -27.81
C ALA A 3 7.92 -10.28 -28.26
N ASN A 4 8.30 -9.69 -29.40
CA ASN A 4 9.68 -9.73 -29.92
C ASN A 4 10.28 -11.16 -29.94
N GLN A 5 9.48 -12.13 -30.40
CA GLN A 5 9.84 -13.57 -30.49
C GLN A 5 10.22 -14.22 -29.15
N LYS A 6 9.81 -13.65 -28.01
CA LYS A 6 10.03 -14.20 -26.67
C LYS A 6 8.70 -14.40 -25.95
N SER A 7 8.52 -15.57 -25.34
CA SER A 7 7.41 -15.86 -24.44
C SER A 7 7.91 -15.76 -22.99
N LEU A 8 7.27 -14.93 -22.18
CA LEU A 8 7.56 -14.76 -20.75
C LEU A 8 6.29 -14.98 -19.91
N SER A 9 6.45 -15.57 -18.73
CA SER A 9 5.34 -15.74 -17.78
C SER A 9 4.99 -14.41 -17.10
N LYS A 10 3.74 -14.26 -16.65
CA LYS A 10 3.27 -13.08 -15.90
C LYS A 10 4.09 -12.84 -14.62
N LEU A 11 4.54 -13.92 -13.96
CA LEU A 11 5.45 -13.87 -12.80
C LEU A 11 6.81 -13.26 -13.15
N VAL A 12 7.48 -13.76 -14.20
CA VAL A 12 8.80 -13.27 -14.61
C VAL A 12 8.72 -11.81 -15.08
N LEU A 13 7.64 -11.43 -15.77
CA LEU A 13 7.39 -10.03 -16.15
C LEU A 13 7.24 -9.11 -14.93
N ALA A 14 6.47 -9.52 -13.91
CA ALA A 14 6.35 -8.76 -12.66
C ALA A 14 7.71 -8.57 -11.96
N GLU A 15 8.49 -9.65 -11.82
CA GLU A 15 9.82 -9.57 -11.18
C GLU A 15 10.85 -8.75 -11.95
N ILE A 16 10.76 -8.71 -13.28
CA ILE A 16 11.61 -7.86 -14.13
C ILE A 16 11.16 -6.40 -14.01
N CYS A 17 9.88 -6.11 -14.21
CA CYS A 17 9.36 -4.74 -14.16
C CYS A 17 9.56 -4.07 -12.80
N ALA A 18 9.44 -4.82 -11.69
CA ALA A 18 9.72 -4.31 -10.35
C ALA A 18 11.20 -3.91 -10.15
N LYS A 19 12.14 -4.63 -10.80
CA LYS A 19 13.56 -4.23 -10.81
C LYS A 19 13.80 -3.05 -11.75
N CYS A 20 13.06 -2.96 -12.86
CA CYS A 20 13.20 -1.88 -13.83
C CYS A 20 12.67 -0.52 -13.33
N GLU A 21 11.64 -0.48 -12.46
CA GLU A 21 11.18 0.79 -11.87
C GLU A 21 12.28 1.47 -11.04
N ASN A 22 13.21 0.71 -10.45
CA ASN A 22 14.32 1.30 -9.71
C ASN A 22 15.26 2.16 -10.57
N TYR A 23 15.25 2.02 -11.91
CA TYR A 23 16.02 2.89 -12.80
C TYR A 23 15.50 4.34 -12.87
N ILE A 24 14.26 4.63 -12.43
CA ILE A 24 13.79 6.02 -12.25
C ILE A 24 14.14 6.60 -10.86
N GLY A 25 15.01 5.93 -10.09
CA GLY A 25 15.52 6.40 -8.80
C GLY A 25 14.60 6.15 -7.60
N LEU A 26 13.48 5.45 -7.79
CA LEU A 26 12.58 5.02 -6.74
C LEU A 26 13.04 3.67 -6.17
N GLU A 27 13.22 3.54 -4.86
CA GLU A 27 13.63 2.27 -4.24
C GLU A 27 12.40 1.37 -3.98
N GLY A 28 11.73 0.95 -5.07
CA GLY A 28 10.39 0.40 -5.09
C GLY A 28 10.18 -0.95 -4.39
N GLY A 29 8.89 -1.28 -4.20
CA GLY A 29 8.44 -2.64 -3.94
C GLY A 29 8.16 -3.39 -5.25
N GLY A 30 7.54 -4.57 -5.17
CA GLY A 30 7.06 -5.31 -6.35
C GLY A 30 5.54 -5.40 -6.46
N MET A 31 4.78 -4.72 -5.60
CA MET A 31 3.33 -4.87 -5.49
C MET A 31 2.61 -4.42 -6.76
N ASP A 32 2.85 -3.17 -7.19
CA ASP A 32 2.17 -2.51 -8.31
C ASP A 32 2.35 -3.31 -9.62
N GLN A 33 3.56 -3.83 -9.87
CA GLN A 33 3.85 -4.67 -11.04
C GLN A 33 3.24 -6.07 -10.90
N SER A 34 3.30 -6.66 -9.70
CA SER A 34 2.75 -7.99 -9.45
C SER A 34 1.24 -8.01 -9.63
N ILE A 35 0.49 -7.04 -9.08
CA ILE A 35 -0.95 -6.96 -9.32
C ILE A 35 -1.26 -6.61 -10.78
N SER A 36 -0.47 -5.73 -11.42
CA SER A 36 -0.65 -5.38 -12.83
C SER A 36 -0.59 -6.60 -13.76
N PHE A 37 0.34 -7.55 -13.53
CA PHE A 37 0.37 -8.79 -14.32
C PHE A 37 -0.56 -9.89 -13.80
N LEU A 38 -0.68 -10.08 -12.48
CA LEU A 38 -1.30 -11.26 -11.84
C LEU A 38 -2.74 -11.05 -11.34
N ALA A 39 -3.34 -9.87 -11.54
CA ALA A 39 -4.76 -9.68 -11.27
C ALA A 39 -5.63 -10.51 -12.21
N GLU A 40 -6.79 -10.93 -11.70
CA GLU A 40 -7.81 -11.70 -12.40
C GLU A 40 -9.18 -11.12 -12.00
N GLU A 41 -10.11 -11.06 -12.94
CA GLU A 41 -11.36 -10.33 -12.75
C GLU A 41 -12.25 -10.96 -11.67
N GLY A 42 -12.89 -10.12 -10.85
CA GLY A 42 -13.78 -10.54 -9.77
C GLY A 42 -13.10 -10.84 -8.42
N THR A 43 -11.78 -11.02 -8.36
CA THR A 43 -11.05 -11.37 -7.13
C THR A 43 -9.92 -10.40 -6.79
N ALA A 44 -9.77 -10.05 -5.51
CA ALA A 44 -8.52 -9.48 -5.03
C ALA A 44 -7.44 -10.58 -4.93
N LYS A 45 -6.16 -10.19 -4.80
CA LYS A 45 -5.04 -11.13 -4.61
C LYS A 45 -4.20 -10.70 -3.40
N LEU A 46 -3.95 -11.61 -2.47
CA LEU A 46 -2.83 -11.52 -1.54
C LEU A 46 -1.55 -11.81 -2.33
N ILE A 47 -0.62 -10.85 -2.33
CA ILE A 47 0.67 -10.99 -3.02
C ILE A 47 1.77 -11.23 -1.99
N GLU A 48 2.41 -12.39 -2.10
CA GLU A 48 3.52 -12.86 -1.29
C GLU A 48 4.84 -12.71 -2.08
N PHE A 49 5.96 -12.54 -1.37
CA PHE A 49 7.29 -12.34 -1.97
C PHE A 49 8.32 -13.26 -1.33
N GLN A 50 9.36 -13.63 -2.10
CA GLN A 50 10.40 -14.60 -1.71
C GLN A 50 9.82 -16.00 -1.37
N PRO A 51 9.20 -16.73 -2.34
CA PRO A 51 9.05 -16.43 -3.77
C PRO A 51 7.84 -15.53 -4.09
N LEU A 52 7.76 -15.01 -5.33
CA LEU A 52 6.57 -14.29 -5.79
C LEU A 52 5.39 -15.27 -5.96
N LYS A 53 4.26 -14.98 -5.29
CA LYS A 53 3.01 -15.74 -5.38
C LYS A 53 1.82 -14.79 -5.25
N ALA A 54 0.75 -15.05 -6.02
CA ALA A 54 -0.54 -14.41 -5.84
C ALA A 54 -1.54 -15.48 -5.37
N THR A 55 -2.32 -15.16 -4.36
CA THR A 55 -3.35 -16.04 -3.77
C THR A 55 -4.67 -15.30 -3.69
N ASP A 56 -5.76 -15.94 -4.10
CA ASP A 56 -7.08 -15.31 -4.19
C ASP A 56 -7.64 -14.87 -2.83
N VAL A 57 -8.38 -13.76 -2.88
CA VAL A 57 -9.09 -13.16 -1.75
C VAL A 57 -10.44 -12.67 -2.28
N LYS A 58 -11.50 -13.40 -1.96
CA LYS A 58 -12.87 -12.95 -2.19
C LYS A 58 -13.13 -11.72 -1.30
N LEU A 59 -13.74 -10.68 -1.87
CA LEU A 59 -14.15 -9.48 -1.14
C LEU A 59 -15.58 -9.66 -0.62
N PRO A 60 -15.97 -9.03 0.50
CA PRO A 60 -17.29 -9.22 1.10
C PRO A 60 -18.41 -8.70 0.19
N ASP A 61 -19.37 -9.54 -0.16
CA ASP A 61 -20.45 -9.21 -1.10
C ASP A 61 -21.34 -8.03 -0.65
N GLY A 62 -21.36 -7.73 0.66
CA GLY A 62 -22.16 -6.65 1.26
C GLY A 62 -21.60 -5.23 1.11
N ALA A 63 -20.42 -5.04 0.52
CA ALA A 63 -19.82 -3.71 0.35
C ALA A 63 -19.03 -3.58 -0.97
N VAL A 64 -18.99 -2.37 -1.51
CA VAL A 64 -18.12 -2.00 -2.64
C VAL A 64 -16.93 -1.17 -2.17
N PHE A 65 -15.88 -1.15 -2.99
CA PHE A 65 -14.76 -0.22 -2.81
C PHE A 65 -14.96 1.01 -3.70
N VAL A 66 -14.71 2.19 -3.14
CA VAL A 66 -14.80 3.48 -3.81
C VAL A 66 -13.44 4.17 -3.72
N ILE A 67 -12.93 4.62 -4.86
CA ILE A 67 -11.69 5.41 -4.96
C ILE A 67 -12.06 6.89 -4.90
N SER A 68 -11.32 7.65 -4.10
CA SER A 68 -11.47 9.10 -3.99
C SER A 68 -10.09 9.78 -4.01
N ASN A 69 -9.76 10.50 -5.08
CA ASN A 69 -8.52 11.25 -5.24
C ASN A 69 -8.57 12.56 -4.43
N CYS A 70 -7.57 12.83 -3.57
CA CYS A 70 -7.52 14.08 -2.81
C CYS A 70 -7.13 15.31 -3.67
N CYS A 71 -6.81 15.09 -4.96
CA CYS A 71 -6.41 16.11 -5.94
C CYS A 71 -5.09 16.82 -5.63
N LYS A 72 -4.27 16.25 -4.73
CA LYS A 72 -2.89 16.65 -4.47
C LYS A 72 -1.96 15.66 -5.17
N GLU A 73 -1.22 16.12 -6.18
CA GLU A 73 -0.24 15.26 -6.88
C GLU A 73 0.96 14.93 -5.98
N MET A 74 1.49 13.71 -6.13
CA MET A 74 2.73 13.28 -5.50
C MET A 74 3.54 12.41 -6.47
N ASN A 75 4.52 13.03 -7.13
CA ASN A 75 5.49 12.29 -7.93
C ASN A 75 6.54 11.66 -6.99
N LYS A 76 6.50 10.32 -6.94
CA LYS A 76 7.32 9.48 -6.06
C LYS A 76 8.82 9.61 -6.36
N ALA A 77 9.19 9.77 -7.64
CA ALA A 77 10.58 9.80 -8.09
C ALA A 77 11.23 11.18 -7.95
N SER A 78 10.45 12.26 -8.01
CA SER A 78 10.94 13.64 -7.84
C SER A 78 11.00 14.09 -6.36
N SER A 79 10.85 13.18 -5.39
CA SER A 79 10.94 13.50 -3.96
C SER A 79 11.76 12.45 -3.20
N SER A 80 12.35 12.83 -2.07
CA SER A 80 13.10 11.90 -1.21
C SER A 80 12.19 11.11 -0.26
N HIS A 81 10.94 11.52 -0.05
CA HIS A 81 10.05 10.98 1.00
C HIS A 81 9.92 9.45 0.99
N TYR A 82 9.73 8.85 -0.18
CA TYR A 82 9.61 7.40 -0.32
C TYR A 82 10.93 6.70 0.04
N ASN A 83 12.05 7.11 -0.56
CA ASN A 83 13.36 6.50 -0.32
C ASN A 83 13.85 6.71 1.13
N ILE A 84 13.48 7.82 1.80
CA ILE A 84 13.72 8.02 3.24
C ILE A 84 13.05 6.90 4.04
N ARG A 85 11.78 6.57 3.76
CA ARG A 85 11.09 5.46 4.46
C ARG A 85 11.73 4.11 4.22
N VAL A 86 12.18 3.84 2.99
CA VAL A 86 12.90 2.61 2.64
C VAL A 86 14.22 2.51 3.42
N VAL A 87 14.99 3.60 3.51
CA VAL A 87 16.25 3.66 4.27
C VAL A 87 16.01 3.57 5.78
N GLU A 88 14.99 4.24 6.33
CA GLU A 88 14.57 4.06 7.73
C GLU A 88 14.24 2.58 8.04
N CYS A 89 13.55 1.87 7.13
CA CYS A 89 13.25 0.44 7.29
C CYS A 89 14.49 -0.45 7.16
N ARG A 90 15.42 -0.16 6.23
CA ARG A 90 16.70 -0.88 6.06
C ARG A 90 17.59 -0.74 7.29
N ILE A 91 17.72 0.48 7.83
CA ILE A 91 18.48 0.74 9.07
C ILE A 91 17.80 0.04 10.26
N ALA A 92 16.47 0.14 10.40
CA ALA A 92 15.74 -0.57 11.45
C ALA A 92 15.93 -2.10 11.37
N THR A 93 15.92 -2.67 10.18
CA THR A 93 16.21 -4.10 9.93
C THR A 93 17.60 -4.47 10.45
N LYS A 94 18.64 -3.76 10.00
CA LYS A 94 20.02 -4.08 10.37
C LYS A 94 20.26 -3.87 11.87
N MET A 95 19.65 -2.83 12.47
CA MET A 95 19.73 -2.61 13.92
C MET A 95 19.00 -3.69 14.73
N LEU A 96 17.83 -4.18 14.30
CA LEU A 96 17.14 -5.30 14.95
C LEU A 96 17.95 -6.60 14.85
N ALA A 97 18.48 -6.91 13.67
CA ALA A 97 19.32 -8.08 13.43
C ALA A 97 20.57 -8.08 14.33
N GLN A 98 21.28 -6.94 14.36
CA GLN A 98 22.44 -6.69 15.19
C GLN A 98 22.10 -6.77 16.69
N ALA A 99 20.98 -6.18 17.11
CA ALA A 99 20.46 -6.31 18.48
C ALA A 99 19.97 -7.73 18.83
N ARG A 100 20.11 -8.71 17.92
CA ARG A 100 19.91 -10.14 18.15
C ARG A 100 21.13 -11.01 17.85
N GLY A 101 22.25 -10.41 17.40
CA GLY A 101 23.50 -11.12 17.10
C GLY A 101 23.58 -11.73 15.70
N LEU A 102 22.60 -11.43 14.85
CA LEU A 102 22.47 -11.97 13.49
C LEU A 102 23.42 -11.25 12.52
N ASP A 103 23.75 -11.93 11.41
CA ASP A 103 24.53 -11.39 10.30
C ASP A 103 23.75 -10.27 9.58
N SER A 104 23.90 -9.05 10.07
CA SER A 104 23.26 -7.86 9.51
C SER A 104 23.82 -7.44 8.13
N SER A 105 24.83 -8.11 7.57
CA SER A 105 25.32 -7.81 6.21
C SER A 105 24.26 -8.14 5.16
N LYS A 106 23.66 -9.33 5.24
CA LYS A 106 22.71 -9.90 4.26
C LYS A 106 21.27 -9.40 4.40
N LEU A 107 20.87 -9.01 5.62
CA LEU A 107 19.49 -8.63 5.94
C LEU A 107 19.17 -7.19 5.48
N LEU A 108 18.12 -7.01 4.69
CA LEU A 108 17.73 -5.72 4.10
C LEU A 108 16.26 -5.34 4.36
N LYS A 109 15.39 -6.31 4.65
CA LYS A 109 13.96 -6.09 4.94
C LYS A 109 13.58 -6.55 6.36
N LEU A 110 12.62 -5.86 6.97
CA LEU A 110 12.12 -6.19 8.31
C LEU A 110 11.56 -7.63 8.39
N SER A 111 10.92 -8.10 7.31
CA SER A 111 10.44 -9.48 7.16
C SER A 111 11.54 -10.55 7.15
N GLU A 112 12.79 -10.17 6.84
CA GLU A 112 13.95 -11.06 6.89
C GLU A 112 14.48 -11.13 8.33
N ALA A 113 14.62 -9.97 9.00
CA ALA A 113 14.97 -9.94 10.41
C ALA A 113 13.95 -10.64 11.32
N GLN A 114 12.65 -10.63 10.98
CA GLN A 114 11.59 -11.30 11.74
C GLN A 114 11.73 -12.83 11.81
N LYS A 115 12.29 -13.47 10.78
CA LYS A 115 12.39 -14.94 10.68
C LYS A 115 13.44 -15.54 11.62
N GLU A 116 14.34 -14.72 12.14
CA GLU A 116 15.60 -15.13 12.77
C GLU A 116 15.63 -14.82 14.30
N LEU A 117 14.47 -14.55 14.93
CA LEU A 117 14.40 -13.84 16.22
C LEU A 117 14.50 -14.71 17.51
N GLU A 118 15.59 -15.45 17.69
CA GLU A 118 16.05 -15.90 19.03
C GLU A 118 17.40 -15.22 19.43
N PRO A 119 17.79 -15.14 20.72
CA PRO A 119 18.91 -14.30 21.20
C PRO A 119 20.24 -15.08 21.42
N PRO A 120 21.45 -14.45 21.61
CA PRO A 120 21.76 -13.03 21.88
C PRO A 120 22.90 -12.40 21.00
N TRP A 121 23.52 -11.29 21.44
CA TRP A 121 23.71 -10.04 20.66
C TRP A 121 25.15 -9.47 20.53
N ARG A 122 25.49 -8.77 19.40
CA ARG A 122 26.69 -7.88 19.21
C ARG A 122 26.55 -6.87 18.03
N ARG A 123 27.52 -5.94 17.82
CA ARG A 123 27.35 -4.58 17.21
C ARG A 123 28.35 -4.23 16.09
N CYS A 124 27.95 -3.56 14.98
CA CYS A 124 28.85 -2.89 14.00
C CYS A 124 28.17 -1.83 13.06
N TRP A 125 28.91 -1.26 12.07
CA TRP A 125 28.59 -0.03 11.27
C TRP A 125 29.56 0.08 10.05
N PRO A 126 29.33 0.82 8.92
CA PRO A 126 28.10 1.12 8.15
C PRO A 126 28.17 0.90 6.61
N TRP A 127 27.05 0.55 5.96
CA TRP A 127 26.72 0.84 4.53
C TRP A 127 25.20 0.72 4.32
N TRP A 128 24.43 1.82 4.24
CA TRP A 128 22.95 1.73 4.27
C TRP A 128 22.09 2.81 3.58
N THR A 129 22.66 3.91 3.09
CA THR A 129 21.91 5.04 2.50
C THR A 129 21.72 4.93 0.99
N SER A 130 20.66 5.55 0.46
CA SER A 130 20.53 5.86 -0.98
C SER A 130 21.15 7.24 -1.28
N ALA A 131 21.51 7.51 -2.54
CA ALA A 131 22.08 8.81 -2.92
C ALA A 131 21.20 10.01 -2.52
N ASN A 132 19.87 9.91 -2.71
CA ASN A 132 18.91 10.95 -2.35
C ASN A 132 18.50 10.99 -0.86
N THR A 133 19.18 10.24 0.02
CA THR A 133 18.96 10.28 1.49
C THR A 133 20.19 10.66 2.31
N LEU A 134 21.34 10.95 1.66
CA LEU A 134 22.60 11.29 2.34
C LEU A 134 22.56 12.55 3.22
N HIS A 135 21.57 13.43 3.03
CA HIS A 135 21.35 14.62 3.84
C HIS A 135 20.60 14.37 5.17
N MET A 136 20.13 13.14 5.42
CA MET A 136 19.33 12.81 6.61
C MET A 136 20.20 12.69 7.86
N THR A 137 19.89 13.52 8.88
CA THR A 137 20.59 13.52 10.19
C THR A 137 19.85 12.73 11.27
N HIS A 138 18.58 12.37 11.06
CA HIS A 138 17.70 11.73 12.04
C HIS A 138 16.80 10.68 11.37
N PHE A 139 16.48 9.57 12.06
CA PHE A 139 15.69 8.46 11.53
C PHE A 139 14.69 7.92 12.57
N LYS A 140 13.40 7.76 12.23
CA LYS A 140 12.33 7.30 13.15
C LYS A 140 12.12 5.79 13.11
N LEU A 141 13.22 5.06 13.36
CA LEU A 141 13.34 3.62 13.14
C LEU A 141 12.26 2.78 13.83
N HIS A 142 11.97 3.07 15.11
CA HIS A 142 10.97 2.36 15.90
C HIS A 142 9.55 2.54 15.32
N GLN A 143 9.20 3.76 14.92
CA GLN A 143 7.90 4.08 14.33
C GLN A 143 7.70 3.35 13.00
N ARG A 144 8.73 3.30 12.12
CA ARG A 144 8.64 2.57 10.86
C ARG A 144 8.54 1.06 11.06
N ALA A 145 9.35 0.49 11.96
CA ALA A 145 9.26 -0.93 12.29
C ALA A 145 7.89 -1.31 12.87
N LYS A 146 7.35 -0.51 13.81
CA LYS A 146 6.02 -0.72 14.40
C LYS A 146 4.90 -0.60 13.35
N HIS A 147 5.02 0.32 12.40
CA HIS A 147 4.09 0.39 11.26
C HIS A 147 4.16 -0.90 10.41
N VAL A 148 5.34 -1.27 9.91
CA VAL A 148 5.49 -2.38 8.94
C VAL A 148 5.03 -3.71 9.51
N TYR A 149 5.42 -4.06 10.75
CA TYR A 149 4.94 -5.30 11.38
C TYR A 149 3.43 -5.27 11.68
N GLY A 150 2.89 -4.10 12.08
CA GLY A 150 1.46 -3.93 12.31
C GLY A 150 0.62 -4.00 11.04
N GLU A 151 1.12 -3.46 9.91
CA GLU A 151 0.45 -3.51 8.61
C GLU A 151 0.49 -4.93 8.03
N ALA A 152 1.62 -5.64 8.14
CA ALA A 152 1.72 -7.04 7.74
C ALA A 152 0.75 -7.94 8.53
N ALA A 153 0.60 -7.71 9.85
CA ALA A 153 -0.39 -8.40 10.66
C ALA A 153 -1.83 -8.09 10.21
N ARG A 154 -2.14 -6.81 9.94
CA ARG A 154 -3.47 -6.40 9.42
C ARG A 154 -3.80 -7.03 8.08
N VAL A 155 -2.84 -7.20 7.17
CA VAL A 155 -3.07 -7.88 5.87
C VAL A 155 -3.48 -9.35 6.08
N LEU A 156 -2.80 -10.06 6.99
CA LEU A 156 -3.15 -11.44 7.32
C LEU A 156 -4.52 -11.54 8.03
N GLN A 157 -4.83 -10.60 8.93
CA GLN A 157 -6.15 -10.49 9.56
C GLN A 157 -7.26 -10.19 8.54
N PHE A 158 -7.00 -9.30 7.57
CA PHE A 158 -7.96 -8.95 6.51
C PHE A 158 -8.27 -10.18 5.65
N LYS A 159 -7.23 -10.92 5.20
CA LYS A 159 -7.47 -12.20 4.50
C LYS A 159 -8.22 -13.20 5.38
N ALA A 160 -7.86 -13.35 6.65
CA ALA A 160 -8.53 -14.31 7.55
C ALA A 160 -10.03 -14.02 7.73
N VAL A 161 -10.44 -12.74 7.75
CA VAL A 161 -11.87 -12.35 7.78
C VAL A 161 -12.53 -12.61 6.42
N CYS A 162 -11.89 -12.28 5.30
CA CYS A 162 -12.38 -12.66 3.97
C CYS A 162 -12.55 -14.18 3.79
N ASP A 163 -11.64 -14.99 4.33
CA ASP A 163 -11.63 -16.46 4.18
C ASP A 163 -12.64 -17.16 5.11
N SER A 164 -13.16 -16.48 6.15
CA SER A 164 -14.07 -17.05 7.15
C SER A 164 -15.50 -16.47 7.12
N GLU A 165 -15.72 -15.39 6.37
CA GLU A 165 -17.01 -14.70 6.17
C GLU A 165 -17.91 -14.57 7.42
N PRO A 166 -17.40 -14.12 8.59
CA PRO A 166 -18.23 -13.89 9.78
C PRO A 166 -19.31 -12.83 9.50
N ALA A 167 -20.42 -12.88 10.25
CA ALA A 167 -21.56 -11.98 10.04
C ALA A 167 -21.20 -10.47 10.08
N GLU A 168 -20.17 -10.09 10.83
CA GLU A 168 -19.67 -8.71 10.95
C GLU A 168 -18.48 -8.39 10.01
N SER A 169 -18.22 -9.21 8.98
CA SER A 169 -17.06 -9.08 8.07
C SER A 169 -16.83 -7.65 7.58
N VAL A 170 -17.88 -6.98 7.11
CA VAL A 170 -17.80 -5.62 6.55
C VAL A 170 -17.32 -4.60 7.60
N GLN A 171 -17.70 -4.77 8.87
CA GLN A 171 -17.23 -3.91 9.95
C GLN A 171 -15.78 -4.23 10.34
N LEU A 172 -15.45 -5.52 10.56
CA LEU A 172 -14.11 -5.97 10.93
C LEU A 172 -13.04 -5.57 9.89
N LEU A 173 -13.35 -5.75 8.60
CA LEU A 173 -12.51 -5.33 7.48
C LEU A 173 -12.40 -3.80 7.41
N GLY A 174 -13.47 -3.07 7.74
CA GLY A 174 -13.48 -1.60 7.82
C GLY A 174 -12.57 -1.07 8.92
N ASP A 175 -12.62 -1.67 10.12
CA ASP A 175 -11.76 -1.31 11.24
C ASP A 175 -10.28 -1.59 10.96
N LEU A 176 -9.95 -2.69 10.26
CA LEU A 176 -8.60 -2.95 9.78
C LEU A 176 -8.10 -1.88 8.80
N MET A 177 -8.96 -1.37 7.90
CA MET A 177 -8.62 -0.23 7.02
C MET A 177 -8.39 1.05 7.82
N ASN A 178 -9.24 1.35 8.81
CA ASN A 178 -9.13 2.54 9.66
C ASN A 178 -7.85 2.53 10.51
N GLN A 179 -7.53 1.38 11.11
CA GLN A 179 -6.28 1.15 11.85
C GLN A 179 -5.04 1.29 10.95
N SER A 180 -5.12 0.80 9.71
CA SER A 180 -4.08 0.98 8.70
C SER A 180 -3.88 2.46 8.38
N HIS A 181 -4.93 3.24 8.11
CA HIS A 181 -4.82 4.67 7.85
C HIS A 181 -4.16 5.44 9.00
N ALA A 182 -4.62 5.22 10.24
CA ALA A 182 -4.01 5.81 11.43
C ALA A 182 -2.53 5.42 11.56
N SER A 183 -2.17 4.18 11.24
CA SER A 183 -0.78 3.74 11.21
C SER A 183 0.05 4.43 10.11
N CYS A 184 -0.50 4.61 8.91
CA CYS A 184 0.15 5.35 7.82
C CYS A 184 0.34 6.84 8.15
N ARG A 185 -0.64 7.47 8.81
CA ARG A 185 -0.57 8.87 9.25
C ARG A 185 0.41 9.05 10.42
N ASP A 186 0.24 8.29 11.50
CA ASP A 186 0.87 8.59 12.80
C ASP A 186 2.20 7.85 13.03
N LEU A 187 2.40 6.68 12.42
CA LEU A 187 3.63 5.88 12.57
C LEU A 187 4.51 5.87 11.31
N PHE A 188 3.90 5.81 10.13
CA PHE A 188 4.66 5.91 8.87
C PHE A 188 4.80 7.34 8.36
N GLU A 189 4.00 8.29 8.83
CA GLU A 189 4.06 9.71 8.39
C GLU A 189 4.07 9.80 6.85
N CYS A 190 3.11 9.11 6.21
CA CYS A 190 2.86 9.13 4.76
C CYS A 190 1.45 9.59 4.38
N SER A 191 0.66 10.15 5.31
CA SER A 191 -0.55 10.89 4.94
C SER A 191 -0.23 12.36 4.61
N CYS A 192 -1.26 13.13 4.27
CA CYS A 192 -1.22 14.59 4.20
C CYS A 192 -2.59 15.17 4.61
N PRO A 193 -2.69 16.47 4.97
CA PRO A 193 -3.94 17.08 5.42
C PRO A 193 -5.13 16.89 4.47
N GLU A 194 -4.87 16.86 3.15
CA GLU A 194 -5.87 16.63 2.11
C GLU A 194 -6.40 15.19 2.12
N LEU A 195 -5.54 14.19 2.36
CA LEU A 195 -5.93 12.79 2.55
C LEU A 195 -6.68 12.61 3.87
N ASP A 196 -6.19 13.19 4.96
CA ASP A 196 -6.81 13.07 6.29
C ASP A 196 -8.21 13.73 6.32
N GLN A 197 -8.37 14.87 5.63
CA GLN A 197 -9.67 15.51 5.42
C GLN A 197 -10.61 14.62 4.61
N LEU A 198 -10.15 14.09 3.48
CA LEU A 198 -10.97 13.25 2.59
C LEU A 198 -11.40 11.95 3.28
N VAL A 199 -10.49 11.26 3.97
CA VAL A 199 -10.82 10.05 4.75
C VAL A 199 -11.83 10.37 5.86
N SER A 200 -11.66 11.49 6.57
CA SER A 200 -12.65 11.93 7.58
C SER A 200 -14.04 12.19 6.98
N ILE A 201 -14.10 12.73 5.76
CA ILE A 201 -15.36 12.97 5.03
C ILE A 201 -15.98 11.65 4.56
N CYS A 202 -15.19 10.73 4.00
CA CYS A 202 -15.67 9.40 3.58
C CYS A 202 -16.31 8.63 4.75
N LEU A 203 -15.67 8.60 5.91
CA LEU A 203 -16.21 7.93 7.12
C LEU A 203 -17.52 8.60 7.59
N LYS A 204 -17.58 9.94 7.62
CA LYS A 204 -18.82 10.68 7.94
C LYS A 204 -19.94 10.46 6.92
N SER A 205 -19.57 10.19 5.65
CA SER A 205 -20.50 9.93 4.54
C SER A 205 -20.95 8.46 4.46
N GLY A 206 -20.56 7.60 5.43
CA GLY A 206 -21.06 6.23 5.55
C GLY A 206 -20.13 5.12 5.07
N ALA A 207 -18.86 5.39 4.78
CA ALA A 207 -17.86 4.33 4.65
C ALA A 207 -17.60 3.69 6.03
N VAL A 208 -17.53 2.35 6.08
CA VAL A 208 -17.14 1.59 7.28
C VAL A 208 -15.63 1.59 7.50
N GLY A 209 -14.86 1.65 6.41
CA GLY A 209 -13.40 1.73 6.42
C GLY A 209 -12.91 2.69 5.36
N SER A 210 -11.94 3.54 5.67
CA SER A 210 -11.33 4.44 4.67
C SER A 210 -9.87 4.73 4.99
N ARG A 211 -9.01 4.68 3.96
CA ARG A 211 -7.56 4.86 4.08
C ARG A 211 -6.96 5.45 2.81
N LEU A 212 -5.80 6.12 2.93
CA LEU A 212 -4.94 6.41 1.78
C LEU A 212 -4.54 5.12 1.03
N THR A 213 -4.23 5.20 -0.25
CA THR A 213 -3.74 4.07 -1.06
C THR A 213 -2.54 4.47 -1.92
N GLY A 214 -1.74 3.48 -2.32
CA GLY A 214 -0.41 3.70 -2.88
C GLY A 214 0.57 4.29 -1.85
N ALA A 215 1.48 5.15 -2.30
CA ALA A 215 2.57 5.70 -1.48
C ALA A 215 2.14 6.75 -0.44
N GLY A 216 1.02 7.44 -0.67
CA GLY A 216 0.57 8.57 0.15
C GLY A 216 1.30 9.89 -0.16
N TRP A 217 1.30 10.81 0.81
CA TRP A 217 1.63 12.25 0.72
C TRP A 217 0.83 13.04 -0.33
N GLY A 218 -0.23 12.43 -0.87
CA GLY A 218 -1.06 12.89 -1.98
C GLY A 218 -1.75 11.67 -2.64
N GLY A 219 -2.39 11.88 -3.79
CA GLY A 219 -3.08 10.82 -4.52
C GLY A 219 -4.40 10.40 -3.89
N CYS A 220 -4.70 9.10 -3.88
CA CYS A 220 -6.04 8.60 -3.58
C CYS A 220 -6.20 8.03 -2.17
N ALA A 221 -7.43 8.09 -1.68
CA ALA A 221 -7.96 7.19 -0.68
C ALA A 221 -8.81 6.08 -1.33
N VAL A 222 -8.96 4.97 -0.61
CA VAL A 222 -9.87 3.88 -0.89
C VAL A 222 -10.80 3.71 0.31
N SER A 223 -12.10 3.68 0.06
CA SER A 223 -13.15 3.54 1.07
C SER A 223 -13.97 2.28 0.79
N MET A 224 -14.30 1.51 1.82
CA MET A 224 -15.26 0.41 1.73
C MET A 224 -16.61 0.93 2.22
N VAL A 225 -17.62 0.81 1.35
CA VAL A 225 -18.95 1.42 1.52
C VAL A 225 -20.01 0.32 1.40
N PRO A 226 -20.90 0.15 2.40
CA PRO A 226 -22.02 -0.78 2.31
C PRO A 226 -22.88 -0.51 1.07
N ASN A 227 -23.34 -1.57 0.41
CA ASN A 227 -24.00 -1.47 -0.90
C ASN A 227 -25.21 -0.52 -0.90
N GLU A 228 -25.98 -0.48 0.18
CA GLU A 228 -27.17 0.36 0.34
C GLU A 228 -26.86 1.86 0.55
N LYS A 229 -25.59 2.21 0.80
CA LYS A 229 -25.16 3.60 1.05
C LYS A 229 -24.48 4.27 -0.14
N VAL A 230 -24.10 3.53 -1.17
CA VAL A 230 -23.19 3.99 -2.25
C VAL A 230 -23.61 5.33 -2.86
N ASP A 231 -24.87 5.48 -3.28
CA ASP A 231 -25.33 6.72 -3.90
C ASP A 231 -25.31 7.91 -2.90
N SER A 232 -25.73 7.68 -1.66
CA SER A 232 -25.68 8.72 -0.61
C SER A 232 -24.25 9.13 -0.27
N PHE A 233 -23.33 8.17 -0.22
CA PHE A 233 -21.90 8.37 0.01
C PHE A 233 -21.28 9.21 -1.11
N LEU A 234 -21.54 8.85 -2.38
CA LEU A 234 -20.99 9.56 -3.53
C LEU A 234 -21.45 11.03 -3.56
N ASN A 235 -22.75 11.29 -3.36
CA ASN A 235 -23.27 12.66 -3.32
C ASN A 235 -22.69 13.46 -2.13
N ALA A 236 -22.63 12.87 -0.93
CA ALA A 236 -22.11 13.53 0.27
C ALA A 236 -20.60 13.84 0.17
N VAL A 237 -19.78 12.91 -0.35
CA VAL A 237 -18.34 13.13 -0.56
C VAL A 237 -18.10 14.18 -1.65
N ARG A 238 -18.87 14.15 -2.75
CA ARG A 238 -18.87 15.19 -3.80
C ARG A 238 -19.10 16.57 -3.20
N GLU A 239 -20.17 16.73 -2.42
CA GLU A 239 -20.58 18.00 -1.84
C GLU A 239 -19.63 18.50 -0.73
N ALA A 240 -19.09 17.60 0.09
CA ALA A 240 -18.22 17.99 1.19
C ALA A 240 -16.74 18.22 0.81
N TYR A 241 -16.23 17.59 -0.26
CA TYR A 241 -14.80 17.66 -0.62
C TYR A 241 -14.49 18.23 -2.01
N TYR A 242 -15.34 17.97 -3.02
CA TYR A 242 -15.04 18.29 -4.42
C TYR A 242 -15.67 19.62 -4.87
N LEU A 243 -16.98 19.81 -4.66
CA LEU A 243 -17.66 21.05 -5.06
C LEU A 243 -17.14 22.34 -4.38
N PRO A 244 -16.61 22.34 -3.14
CA PRO A 244 -16.09 23.56 -2.50
C PRO A 244 -14.80 24.14 -3.10
N ASP A 245 -14.05 23.41 -3.94
CA ASP A 245 -12.92 23.95 -4.71
C ASP A 245 -13.17 23.74 -6.21
N PRO A 246 -13.31 24.81 -7.01
CA PRO A 246 -13.57 24.70 -8.45
C PRO A 246 -12.59 23.81 -9.23
N ARG A 247 -11.33 23.69 -8.77
CA ARG A 247 -10.33 22.82 -9.40
C ARG A 247 -10.59 21.34 -9.12
N ARG A 248 -11.12 21.01 -7.95
CA ARG A 248 -11.55 19.64 -7.60
C ARG A 248 -12.86 19.29 -8.30
N ALA A 249 -13.81 20.23 -8.32
CA ALA A 249 -15.09 20.08 -9.02
C ALA A 249 -14.91 19.80 -10.52
N ALA A 250 -13.93 20.44 -11.17
CA ALA A 250 -13.62 20.22 -12.59
C ALA A 250 -13.17 18.79 -12.95
N ILE A 251 -12.65 18.02 -11.98
CA ILE A 251 -12.14 16.65 -12.18
C ILE A 251 -12.87 15.59 -11.33
N GLU A 252 -14.00 15.96 -10.71
CA GLU A 252 -14.72 15.13 -9.75
C GLU A 252 -15.11 13.75 -10.31
N LYS A 253 -15.70 13.69 -11.51
CA LYS A 253 -16.07 12.44 -12.21
C LYS A 253 -14.90 11.50 -12.53
N GLN A 254 -13.67 12.02 -12.54
CA GLN A 254 -12.43 11.22 -12.72
C GLN A 254 -11.77 10.89 -11.37
N SER A 255 -12.20 11.56 -10.30
CA SER A 255 -11.58 11.54 -8.98
C SER A 255 -12.36 10.71 -7.97
N LEU A 256 -13.67 10.55 -8.13
CA LEU A 256 -14.57 9.83 -7.21
C LEU A 256 -15.36 8.76 -7.98
N PHE A 257 -15.03 7.48 -7.80
CA PHE A 257 -15.66 6.39 -8.54
C PHE A 257 -15.65 5.05 -7.79
N VAL A 258 -16.70 4.25 -8.00
CA VAL A 258 -16.81 2.86 -7.52
C VAL A 258 -15.88 1.96 -8.34
N THR A 259 -15.24 0.98 -7.70
CA THR A 259 -14.33 0.02 -8.36
C THR A 259 -14.63 -1.43 -7.96
N LYS A 260 -14.15 -2.36 -8.79
CA LYS A 260 -14.21 -3.82 -8.61
C LYS A 260 -12.86 -4.42 -9.04
N PRO A 261 -12.48 -5.64 -8.61
CA PRO A 261 -11.25 -6.26 -9.07
C PRO A 261 -11.33 -6.57 -10.58
N GLY A 262 -10.48 -5.92 -11.37
CA GLY A 262 -10.36 -6.15 -12.82
C GLY A 262 -9.24 -7.13 -13.18
N GLY A 263 -9.24 -7.62 -14.41
CA GLY A 263 -8.16 -8.46 -14.93
C GLY A 263 -6.83 -7.72 -15.10
N GLY A 264 -5.71 -8.44 -14.91
CA GLY A 264 -4.36 -7.94 -15.16
C GLY A 264 -3.97 -7.98 -16.63
N ALA A 265 -2.79 -7.45 -16.94
CA ALA A 265 -2.26 -7.22 -18.28
C ALA A 265 -2.45 -8.41 -19.25
N ALA A 266 -2.87 -8.07 -20.46
CA ALA A 266 -3.13 -8.97 -21.57
C ALA A 266 -2.61 -8.35 -22.89
N VAL A 267 -2.52 -9.15 -23.94
CA VAL A 267 -2.27 -8.68 -25.31
C VAL A 267 -3.58 -8.80 -26.08
N PHE A 268 -4.03 -7.71 -26.67
CA PHE A 268 -5.13 -7.72 -27.63
C PHE A 268 -4.57 -7.96 -29.02
N LEU A 269 -5.26 -8.78 -29.81
CA LEU A 269 -5.00 -9.02 -31.23
C LEU A 269 -6.23 -8.56 -32.01
N GLU A 270 -5.99 -8.00 -33.19
CA GLU A 270 -7.02 -7.56 -34.16
C GLU A 270 -7.50 -8.73 -35.04
#